data_AF-A0A1G7Z0M9-F1
#
_entry.id   AF-A0A1G7Z0M9-F1
#
_cell.length_a   1.000
_cell.length_b   1.000
_cell.length_c   1.000
_cell.angle_alpha   90.00
_cell.angle_beta   90.00
_cell.angle_gamma   90.00
#
_symmetry.space_group_name_H-M   'P 1'
#
loop_
_entity.id
_entity.type
_entity.pdbx_description
1 polymer ?
#
loop_
_entity_poly.entity_id
_entity_poly.type
_entity_poly.pdbx_seq_one_letter_code
_entity_poly.pdbx_strand_id
1 'polypeptide(L)'
;MTTEQRANKLLYVACCVARADYDLANQSNRFDRNTIIANALMLLALAILATVAWSAFFASFLPIFAAVPLGVLIGAFIFIFDQAISASDWGLVGVLDTADGVRDNQYWFKAVFRVVVSVVLSQATATGVLLWLYGHAIDAHLQLDRSNKNAPLEAEYAHRKSEFKSRLIDPLTIEIGARQSERAALQRQVEETLAERSTANRRAAQARVEAGRQSDGGLKGYVRGEGPKYREAHRQEIEAAKAAEIASADVQAWQARMSALEQEIARLTGALDQKQSEFRTFVLETDAQKRLDTRWAPERNDPLMRIMALQDVFNDPTYGKTANQFRWLTVVSLLVLELGFLIIKIAFSPPSVYTVRLIARTKYEAATVQAEYARQLEALYRSQPRGGLRVVGGRQDDGGAK
;
A
#
# COMPACT_ATOMS: atom_id res chain seq x y z
N MET A 1 42.09 29.29 16.63
CA MET A 1 41.99 28.05 17.43
C MET A 1 43.18 27.18 17.08
N THR A 2 44.04 26.85 18.03
CA THR A 2 45.22 26.00 17.78
C THR A 2 44.79 24.55 17.50
N THR A 3 45.65 23.76 16.85
CA THR A 3 45.41 22.33 16.58
C THR A 3 45.15 21.53 17.86
N GLU A 4 45.85 21.89 18.94
CA GLU A 4 45.68 21.31 20.28
C GLU A 4 44.30 21.61 20.90
N GLN A 5 43.82 22.85 20.77
CA GLN A 5 42.47 23.21 21.23
C GLN A 5 41.37 22.43 20.48
N ARG A 6 41.57 22.14 19.19
CA ARG A 6 40.62 21.33 18.41
C ARG A 6 40.62 19.87 18.86
N ALA A 7 41.80 19.30 19.10
CA ALA A 7 41.95 17.93 19.60
C ALA A 7 41.31 17.76 20.98
N ASN A 8 41.50 18.73 21.89
CA ASN A 8 40.91 18.68 23.23
C ASN A 8 39.37 18.78 23.21
N LYS A 9 38.81 19.64 22.35
CA LYS A 9 37.34 19.70 22.18
C LYS A 9 36.77 18.40 21.61
N LEU A 10 37.45 17.80 20.64
CA LEU A 10 37.03 16.54 20.04
C LEU A 10 37.08 15.40 21.07
N LEU A 11 38.15 15.33 21.87
CA LEU A 11 38.26 14.36 22.96
C LEU A 11 37.16 14.58 24.01
N TYR A 12 36.86 15.83 24.38
CA TYR A 12 35.78 16.13 25.33
C TYR A 12 34.42 15.61 24.84
N VAL A 13 34.07 15.90 23.59
CA VAL A 13 32.81 15.41 22.99
C VAL A 13 32.81 13.88 22.93
N ALA A 14 33.91 13.25 22.53
CA ALA A 14 34.03 11.80 22.52
C ALA A 14 33.85 11.20 23.91
N CYS A 15 34.44 11.81 24.94
CA CYS A 15 34.26 11.39 26.33
C CYS A 15 32.80 11.51 26.78
N CYS A 16 32.09 12.59 26.42
CA CYS A 16 30.65 12.71 26.70
C CYS A 16 29.83 11.61 26.02
N VAL A 17 30.13 11.31 24.75
CA VAL A 17 29.43 10.27 23.97
C VAL A 17 29.73 8.86 24.49
N ALA A 18 30.98 8.56 24.86
CA ALA A 18 31.38 7.25 25.35
C ALA A 18 31.17 7.06 26.86
N ARG A 19 30.72 8.09 27.59
CA ARG A 19 30.66 8.14 29.07
C ARG A 19 32.03 7.86 29.72
N ALA A 20 33.07 8.48 29.20
CA ALA A 20 34.42 8.43 29.74
C ALA A 20 34.76 9.69 30.56
N ASP A 21 35.53 9.53 31.64
CA ASP A 21 36.13 10.64 32.39
C ASP A 21 37.15 11.39 31.51
N TYR A 22 36.86 12.67 31.21
CA TYR A 22 37.69 13.52 30.37
C TYR A 22 39.06 13.83 30.99
N ASP A 23 39.12 14.06 32.31
CA ASP A 23 40.36 14.46 32.97
C ASP A 23 41.38 13.32 32.91
N LEU A 24 40.91 12.09 33.16
CA LEU A 24 41.71 10.88 33.02
C LEU A 24 42.11 10.62 31.57
N ALA A 25 41.17 10.79 30.62
CA ALA A 25 41.44 10.59 29.20
C ALA A 25 42.49 11.58 28.67
N ASN A 26 42.43 12.84 29.09
CA ASN A 26 43.37 13.88 28.66
C ASN A 26 44.81 13.60 29.15
N GLN A 27 44.96 13.01 30.34
CA GLN A 27 46.24 12.60 30.91
C GLN A 27 46.76 11.26 30.34
N SER A 28 45.96 10.56 29.56
CA SER A 28 46.29 9.24 29.03
C SER A 28 47.12 9.32 27.75
N ASN A 29 47.72 8.21 27.37
CA ASN A 29 48.54 8.14 26.15
C ASN A 29 47.67 8.43 24.90
N ARG A 30 48.32 8.69 23.76
CA ARG A 30 47.60 8.97 22.50
C ARG A 30 46.71 7.80 22.07
N PHE A 31 47.12 6.58 22.39
CA PHE A 31 46.41 5.36 22.02
C PHE A 31 45.05 5.25 22.73
N ASP A 32 44.99 5.44 24.04
CA ASP A 32 43.75 5.41 24.83
C ASP A 32 42.79 6.52 24.39
N ARG A 33 43.32 7.72 24.11
CA ARG A 33 42.54 8.84 23.55
C ARG A 33 41.91 8.48 22.21
N ASN A 34 42.68 7.88 21.30
CA ASN A 34 42.16 7.43 20.01
C ASN A 34 41.11 6.32 20.16
N THR A 35 41.30 5.39 21.11
CA THR A 35 40.33 4.33 21.41
C THR A 35 39.00 4.89 21.92
N ILE A 36 39.04 5.88 22.82
CA ILE A 36 37.83 6.57 23.31
C ILE A 36 37.11 7.28 22.15
N ILE A 37 37.85 7.97 21.27
CA ILE A 37 37.29 8.62 20.08
C ILE A 37 36.67 7.59 19.14
N ALA A 38 37.34 6.46 18.87
CA ALA A 38 36.83 5.39 18.02
C ALA A 38 35.54 4.78 18.59
N ASN A 39 35.49 4.53 19.90
CA ASN A 39 34.29 4.04 20.57
C ASN A 39 33.12 5.04 20.45
N ALA A 40 33.38 6.33 20.66
CA ALA A 40 32.38 7.37 20.49
C ALA A 40 31.83 7.43 19.05
N LEU A 41 32.70 7.36 18.05
CA LEU A 41 32.30 7.34 16.64
C LEU A 41 31.45 6.11 16.30
N MET A 42 31.83 4.94 16.80
CA MET A 42 31.07 3.71 16.56
C MET A 42 29.70 3.74 17.25
N LEU A 43 29.61 4.23 18.49
CA LEU A 43 28.34 4.42 19.19
C LEU A 43 27.40 5.37 18.43
N LEU A 44 27.93 6.47 17.90
CA LEU A 44 27.15 7.40 17.08
C LEU A 44 26.71 6.76 15.75
N ALA A 45 27.59 6.03 15.08
CA ALA A 45 27.27 5.34 13.83
C ALA A 45 26.15 4.31 14.04
N LEU A 46 26.24 3.50 15.10
CA LEU A 46 25.20 2.53 15.48
C LEU A 46 23.88 3.23 15.82
N ALA A 47 23.93 4.33 16.58
CA ALA A 47 22.73 5.09 16.92
C ALA A 47 22.03 5.69 15.67
N ILE A 48 22.80 6.24 14.73
CA ILE A 48 22.28 6.78 13.48
C ILE A 48 21.67 5.65 12.64
N LEU A 49 22.39 4.54 12.49
CA LEU A 49 21.90 3.38 11.74
C LEU A 49 20.61 2.84 12.35
N ALA A 50 20.56 2.65 13.67
CA ALA A 50 19.36 2.21 14.38
C ALA A 50 18.21 3.19 14.17
N THR A 51 18.46 4.50 14.29
CA THR A 51 17.44 5.53 14.07
C THR A 51 16.86 5.46 12.66
N VAL A 52 17.71 5.33 11.64
CA VAL A 52 17.27 5.20 10.23
C VAL A 52 16.48 3.91 10.03
N ALA A 53 16.99 2.79 10.51
CA ALA A 53 16.34 1.48 10.36
C ALA A 53 14.96 1.44 11.03
N TRP A 54 14.84 1.94 12.26
CA TRP A 54 13.57 2.00 12.99
C TRP A 54 12.62 3.04 12.39
N SER A 55 13.12 4.17 11.88
CA SER A 55 12.28 5.14 11.15
C SER A 55 11.72 4.53 9.87
N ALA A 56 12.53 3.80 9.11
CA ALA A 56 12.10 3.11 7.89
C ALA A 56 11.08 2.00 8.20
N PHE A 57 11.27 1.25 9.30
CA PHE A 57 10.29 0.29 9.79
C PHE A 57 8.94 0.95 10.06
N PHE A 58 8.89 2.00 10.87
CA PHE A 58 7.63 2.67 11.17
C PHE A 58 7.02 3.32 9.92
N ALA A 59 7.83 3.82 8.99
CA ALA A 59 7.36 4.39 7.74
C ALA A 59 6.66 3.38 6.82
N SER A 60 6.82 2.08 7.07
CA SER A 60 6.12 1.03 6.31
C SER A 60 4.62 0.95 6.62
N PHE A 61 4.14 1.57 7.72
CA PHE A 61 2.73 1.58 8.11
C PHE A 61 2.26 2.88 8.81
N LEU A 62 3.15 3.82 9.12
CA LEU A 62 2.85 5.15 9.64
C LEU A 62 3.34 6.23 8.67
N PRO A 63 2.72 7.43 8.67
CA PRO A 63 3.23 8.54 7.91
C PRO A 63 4.61 8.98 8.43
N ILE A 64 5.47 9.49 7.53
CA ILE A 64 6.88 9.82 7.81
C ILE A 64 7.03 10.73 9.04
N PHE A 65 6.12 11.69 9.22
CA PHE A 65 6.17 12.64 10.35
C PHE A 65 5.97 11.96 11.72
N ALA A 66 5.26 10.82 11.78
CA ALA A 66 5.10 10.03 12.99
C ALA A 66 6.18 8.95 13.12
N ALA A 67 6.64 8.41 12.00
CA ALA A 67 7.66 7.37 11.95
C ALA A 67 9.04 7.85 12.44
N VAL A 68 9.47 9.05 12.03
CA VAL A 68 10.80 9.58 12.39
C VAL A 68 10.96 9.80 13.91
N PRO A 69 10.04 10.46 14.63
CA PRO A 69 10.15 10.61 16.09
C PRO A 69 10.22 9.27 16.84
N LEU A 70 9.44 8.27 16.40
CA LEU A 70 9.48 6.92 16.99
C LEU A 70 10.83 6.22 16.71
N GLY A 71 11.35 6.35 15.50
CA GLY A 71 12.68 5.83 15.16
C GLY A 71 13.79 6.48 15.97
N VAL A 72 13.74 7.81 16.18
CA VAL A 72 14.67 8.55 17.05
C VAL A 72 14.57 8.08 18.50
N LEU A 73 13.36 7.85 19.02
CA LEU A 73 13.15 7.36 20.38
C LEU A 73 13.81 5.99 20.60
N ILE A 74 13.62 5.05 19.68
CA ILE A 74 14.24 3.72 19.77
C ILE A 74 15.75 3.81 19.56
N GLY A 75 16.21 4.59 18.59
CA GLY A 75 17.64 4.82 18.37
C GLY A 75 18.34 5.41 19.59
N ALA A 76 17.70 6.36 20.28
CA ALA A 76 18.20 6.94 21.52
C ALA A 76 18.25 5.91 22.66
N PHE A 77 17.24 5.03 22.77
CA PHE A 77 17.25 3.94 23.74
C PHE A 77 18.42 2.99 23.50
N ILE A 78 18.59 2.51 22.27
CA ILE A 78 19.72 1.63 21.89
C ILE A 78 21.06 2.32 22.19
N PHE A 79 21.20 3.59 21.81
CA PHE A 79 22.40 4.38 22.11
C PHE A 79 22.71 4.45 23.61
N ILE A 80 21.72 4.73 24.47
CA ILE A 80 21.92 4.81 25.93
C ILE A 80 22.33 3.45 26.48
N PHE A 81 21.73 2.35 26.00
CA PHE A 81 22.11 1.00 26.41
C PHE A 81 23.54 0.67 26.00
N ASP A 82 23.91 0.92 24.75
CA ASP A 82 25.25 0.66 24.22
C ASP A 82 26.30 1.54 24.92
N GLN A 83 25.96 2.79 25.20
CA GLN A 83 26.78 3.71 25.98
C GLN A 83 26.97 3.21 27.42
N ALA A 84 25.90 2.72 28.08
CA ALA A 84 25.98 2.17 29.43
C ALA A 84 26.83 0.89 29.46
N ILE A 85 26.74 0.05 28.44
CA ILE A 85 27.57 -1.16 28.29
C ILE A 85 29.03 -0.80 28.01
N SER A 86 29.27 0.23 27.18
CA SER A 86 30.60 0.78 26.94
C SER A 86 31.26 1.23 28.25
N ALA A 87 30.50 1.92 29.09
CA ALA A 87 30.97 2.49 30.36
C ALA A 87 31.00 1.50 31.54
N SER A 88 30.15 0.46 31.54
CA SER A 88 30.22 -0.60 32.56
C SER A 88 31.61 -1.25 32.49
N ASP A 89 32.35 -1.34 33.58
CA ASP A 89 33.72 -1.89 33.59
C ASP A 89 33.76 -3.36 33.14
N TRP A 90 34.61 -3.68 32.15
CA TRP A 90 34.87 -5.05 31.68
C TRP A 90 36.30 -5.47 32.05
N GLY A 91 36.64 -5.39 33.34
CA GLY A 91 37.90 -5.91 33.90
C GLY A 91 39.19 -5.28 33.36
N LEU A 92 40.30 -5.55 34.05
CA LEU A 92 41.64 -5.32 33.50
C LEU A 92 41.97 -6.47 32.55
N VAL A 93 42.66 -6.20 31.44
CA VAL A 93 42.99 -7.21 30.41
C VAL A 93 44.50 -7.22 30.16
N GLY A 94 45.07 -8.41 29.91
CA GLY A 94 46.47 -8.59 29.53
C GLY A 94 47.43 -8.56 30.71
N VAL A 95 48.59 -7.92 30.57
CA VAL A 95 49.65 -7.83 31.60
C VAL A 95 49.18 -7.11 32.88
N LEU A 96 48.02 -6.44 32.82
CA LEU A 96 47.43 -5.67 33.90
C LEU A 96 46.33 -6.45 34.64
N ASP A 97 46.02 -7.67 34.20
CA ASP A 97 45.13 -8.59 34.89
C ASP A 97 45.84 -9.16 36.12
N THR A 98 45.41 -8.76 37.31
CA THR A 98 45.98 -9.28 38.57
C THR A 98 45.60 -10.76 38.73
N ALA A 99 46.57 -11.58 39.13
CA ALA A 99 46.66 -13.05 39.09
C ALA A 99 45.46 -13.94 39.50
N ASP A 100 44.32 -13.38 39.93
CA ASP A 100 43.11 -14.16 40.21
C ASP A 100 42.22 -14.39 38.99
N GLY A 101 42.46 -13.75 37.82
CA GLY A 101 42.12 -14.17 36.44
C GLY A 101 40.73 -14.75 36.08
N VAL A 102 39.82 -14.92 37.03
CA VAL A 102 38.51 -15.50 36.84
C VAL A 102 37.59 -14.35 36.48
N ARG A 103 37.24 -14.30 35.18
CA ARG A 103 36.08 -13.53 34.73
C ARG A 103 34.90 -13.91 35.62
N ASP A 104 34.52 -13.00 36.51
CA ASP A 104 33.42 -13.19 37.45
C ASP A 104 32.15 -13.62 36.70
N ASN A 105 31.28 -14.41 37.34
CA ASN A 105 29.99 -14.81 36.79
C ASN A 105 29.17 -13.59 36.32
N GLN A 106 29.38 -12.42 36.96
CA GLN A 106 28.79 -11.15 36.54
C GLN A 106 29.23 -10.69 35.14
N TYR A 107 30.48 -10.94 34.73
CA TYR A 107 30.98 -10.61 33.39
C TYR A 107 30.23 -11.41 32.32
N TRP A 108 30.16 -12.74 32.50
CA TRP A 108 29.51 -13.62 31.55
C TRP A 108 28.00 -13.39 31.51
N PHE A 109 27.38 -13.09 32.66
CA PHE A 109 25.98 -12.70 32.71
C PHE A 109 25.71 -11.45 31.85
N LYS A 110 26.52 -10.39 31.97
CA LYS A 110 26.37 -9.17 31.15
C LYS A 110 26.55 -9.45 29.65
N ALA A 111 27.53 -10.27 29.29
CA ALA A 111 27.78 -10.65 27.90
C ALA A 111 26.61 -11.44 27.31
N VAL A 112 26.12 -12.46 28.03
CA VAL A 112 24.97 -13.29 27.61
C VAL A 112 23.71 -12.42 27.51
N PHE A 113 23.45 -11.57 28.51
CA PHE A 113 22.32 -10.65 28.48
C PHE A 113 22.36 -9.75 27.24
N ARG A 114 23.53 -9.21 26.88
CA ARG A 114 23.71 -8.42 25.66
C ARG A 114 23.42 -9.25 24.41
N VAL A 115 23.93 -10.47 24.32
CA VAL A 115 23.66 -11.34 23.17
C VAL A 115 22.15 -11.58 23.01
N VAL A 116 21.44 -11.86 24.10
CA VAL A 116 19.98 -12.06 24.08
C VAL A 116 19.27 -10.79 23.60
N VAL A 117 19.61 -9.61 24.15
CA VAL A 117 19.02 -8.33 23.73
C VAL A 117 19.30 -8.05 22.25
N SER A 118 20.52 -8.26 21.78
CA SER A 118 20.89 -8.09 20.37
C SER A 118 20.15 -9.05 19.43
N VAL A 119 19.92 -10.29 19.85
CA VAL A 119 19.10 -11.25 19.07
C VAL A 119 17.66 -10.76 18.95
N VAL A 120 17.05 -10.29 20.05
CA VAL A 120 15.68 -9.76 20.03
C VAL A 120 15.58 -8.51 19.17
N LEU A 121 16.51 -7.56 19.32
CA LEU A 121 16.52 -6.31 18.56
C LEU A 121 16.78 -6.56 17.07
N SER A 122 17.78 -7.37 16.72
CA SER A 122 18.07 -7.71 15.32
C SER A 122 16.90 -8.43 14.65
N GLN A 123 16.19 -9.32 15.36
CA GLN A 123 14.98 -9.97 14.85
C GLN A 123 13.86 -8.95 14.58
N ALA A 124 13.65 -8.00 15.50
CA ALA A 124 12.64 -6.96 15.34
C ALA A 124 12.98 -6.00 14.19
N THR A 125 14.22 -5.50 14.13
CA THR A 125 14.70 -4.62 13.06
C THR A 125 14.70 -5.33 11.71
N ALA A 126 15.10 -6.60 11.65
CA ALA A 126 15.04 -7.40 10.42
C ALA A 126 13.62 -7.52 9.89
N THR A 127 12.64 -7.76 10.77
CA THR A 127 11.23 -7.80 10.39
C THR A 127 10.82 -6.49 9.73
N GLY A 128 11.28 -5.36 10.26
CA GLY A 128 10.99 -4.07 9.65
C GLY A 128 11.66 -3.80 8.32
N VAL A 129 12.93 -4.18 8.16
CA VAL A 129 13.63 -4.10 6.87
C VAL A 129 12.93 -4.99 5.83
N LEU A 130 12.50 -6.19 6.21
CA LEU A 130 11.83 -7.13 5.32
C LEU A 130 10.45 -6.60 4.89
N LEU A 131 9.68 -5.99 5.80
CA LEU A 131 8.42 -5.33 5.47
C LEU A 131 8.61 -4.20 4.45
N TRP A 132 9.70 -3.43 4.59
CA TRP A 132 10.02 -2.36 3.65
C TRP A 132 10.47 -2.92 2.29
N LEU A 133 11.39 -3.89 2.28
CA LEU A 133 11.94 -4.47 1.05
C LEU A 133 10.90 -5.23 0.23
N TYR A 134 10.03 -6.00 0.91
CA TYR A 134 8.92 -6.72 0.27
C TYR A 134 7.64 -5.89 0.16
N GLY A 135 7.71 -4.57 0.40
CA GLY A 135 6.53 -3.69 0.43
C GLY A 135 5.65 -3.84 -0.82
N HIS A 136 6.25 -3.82 -2.01
CA HIS A 136 5.50 -4.01 -3.27
C HIS A 136 4.86 -5.39 -3.42
N ALA A 137 5.56 -6.46 -3.00
CA ALA A 137 5.03 -7.82 -3.06
C ALA A 137 3.87 -8.00 -2.07
N ILE A 138 4.00 -7.43 -0.87
CA ILE A 138 2.95 -7.38 0.15
C ILE A 138 1.72 -6.63 -0.38
N ASP A 139 1.92 -5.45 -0.95
CA ASP A 139 0.82 -4.63 -1.49
C ASP A 139 0.11 -5.37 -2.64
N ALA A 140 0.85 -6.01 -3.54
CA ALA A 140 0.28 -6.81 -4.62
C ALA A 140 -0.54 -8.00 -4.09
N HIS A 141 -0.02 -8.71 -3.08
CA HIS A 141 -0.72 -9.83 -2.46
C HIS A 141 -2.01 -9.40 -1.77
N LEU A 142 -1.97 -8.31 -1.01
CA LEU A 142 -3.15 -7.74 -0.35
C LEU A 142 -4.21 -7.27 -1.36
N GLN A 143 -3.78 -6.69 -2.49
CA GLN A 143 -4.69 -6.31 -3.57
C GLN A 143 -5.34 -7.53 -4.23
N LEU A 144 -4.55 -8.59 -4.47
CA LEU A 144 -5.05 -9.84 -5.05
C LEU A 144 -6.07 -10.51 -4.12
N ASP A 145 -5.74 -10.68 -2.83
CA ASP A 145 -6.65 -11.26 -1.84
C ASP A 145 -7.95 -10.47 -1.72
N ARG A 146 -7.85 -9.13 -1.73
CA ARG A 146 -9.04 -8.25 -1.77
C ARG A 146 -9.86 -8.46 -3.04
N SER A 147 -9.21 -8.51 -4.21
CA SER A 147 -9.91 -8.74 -5.48
C SER A 147 -10.62 -10.09 -5.49
N ASN A 148 -9.99 -11.13 -4.93
CA ASN A 148 -10.59 -12.46 -4.83
C ASN A 148 -11.77 -12.50 -3.86
N LYS A 149 -11.66 -11.82 -2.71
CA LYS A 149 -12.75 -11.68 -1.74
C LYS A 149 -13.93 -10.88 -2.29
N ASN A 150 -13.65 -9.85 -3.09
CA ASN A 150 -14.68 -8.98 -3.67
C ASN A 150 -15.24 -9.50 -5.00
N ALA A 151 -14.53 -10.40 -5.71
CA ALA A 151 -14.96 -10.99 -6.98
C ALA A 151 -16.40 -11.54 -6.99
N PRO A 152 -16.86 -12.34 -6.00
CA PRO A 152 -18.24 -12.84 -6.01
C PRO A 152 -19.26 -11.71 -5.86
N LEU A 153 -18.96 -10.70 -5.05
CA LEU A 153 -19.82 -9.55 -4.86
C LEU A 153 -19.87 -8.67 -6.11
N GLU A 154 -18.72 -8.46 -6.77
CA GLU A 154 -18.64 -7.77 -8.05
C GLU A 154 -19.45 -8.50 -9.13
N ALA A 155 -19.36 -9.82 -9.20
CA ALA A 155 -20.16 -10.64 -10.11
C ALA A 155 -21.67 -10.51 -9.81
N GLU A 156 -22.08 -10.50 -8.55
CA GLU A 156 -23.48 -10.29 -8.14
C GLU A 156 -24.01 -8.92 -8.61
N TYR A 157 -23.27 -7.84 -8.36
CA TYR A 157 -23.67 -6.50 -8.79
C TYR A 157 -23.64 -6.32 -10.31
N ALA A 158 -22.66 -6.92 -10.99
CA ALA A 158 -22.62 -6.94 -12.45
C ALA A 158 -23.84 -7.67 -13.03
N HIS A 159 -24.21 -8.82 -12.44
CA HIS A 159 -25.40 -9.57 -12.82
C HIS A 159 -26.68 -8.74 -12.65
N ARG A 160 -26.85 -8.05 -11.51
CA ARG A 160 -28.00 -7.17 -11.27
C ARG A 160 -28.09 -6.05 -12.32
N LYS A 161 -26.96 -5.44 -12.70
CA LYS A 161 -26.91 -4.42 -13.76
C LYS A 161 -27.28 -5.00 -15.13
N SER A 162 -26.77 -6.18 -15.48
CA SER A 162 -27.12 -6.83 -16.75
C SER A 162 -28.58 -7.25 -16.80
N GLU A 163 -29.12 -7.79 -15.70
CA GLU A 163 -30.53 -8.19 -15.60
C GLU A 163 -31.45 -6.98 -15.78
N PHE A 164 -31.14 -5.86 -15.12
CA PHE A 164 -31.92 -4.63 -15.25
C PHE A 164 -31.86 -4.04 -16.68
N LYS A 165 -30.67 -4.04 -17.30
CA LYS A 165 -30.50 -3.66 -18.71
C LYS A 165 -31.34 -4.55 -19.63
N SER A 166 -31.28 -5.86 -19.43
CA SER A 166 -32.00 -6.85 -20.25
C SER A 166 -33.52 -6.71 -20.16
N ARG A 167 -34.04 -6.22 -19.03
CA ARG A 167 -35.47 -5.99 -18.83
C ARG A 167 -35.94 -4.65 -19.41
N LEU A 168 -35.13 -3.60 -19.34
CA LEU A 168 -35.57 -2.25 -19.71
C LEU A 168 -35.13 -1.78 -21.09
N ILE A 169 -33.91 -2.10 -21.51
CA ILE A 169 -33.27 -1.51 -22.70
C ILE A 169 -33.36 -2.47 -23.88
N ASP A 170 -33.03 -3.73 -23.66
CA ASP A 170 -32.90 -4.71 -24.75
C ASP A 170 -34.21 -4.93 -25.53
N PRO A 171 -35.41 -5.02 -24.91
CA PRO A 171 -36.66 -5.19 -25.64
C PRO A 171 -36.96 -4.02 -26.58
N LEU A 172 -36.74 -2.78 -26.12
CA LEU A 172 -36.93 -1.58 -26.94
C LEU A 172 -35.91 -1.51 -28.09
N THR A 173 -34.67 -1.90 -27.82
CA THR A 173 -33.61 -1.93 -28.84
C THR A 173 -33.95 -2.93 -29.95
N ILE A 174 -34.45 -4.12 -29.58
CA ILE A 174 -34.91 -5.14 -30.53
C ILE A 174 -36.11 -4.63 -31.33
N GLU A 175 -37.10 -4.03 -30.67
CA GLU A 175 -38.31 -3.51 -31.32
C GLU A 175 -37.99 -2.39 -32.32
N ILE A 176 -37.15 -1.42 -31.94
CA ILE A 176 -36.68 -0.36 -32.84
C ILE A 176 -35.98 -0.97 -34.06
N GLY A 177 -35.10 -1.96 -33.86
CA GLY A 177 -34.41 -2.64 -34.96
C GLY A 177 -35.37 -3.36 -35.92
N ALA A 178 -36.41 -3.99 -35.38
CA ALA A 178 -37.46 -4.63 -36.18
C ALA A 178 -38.25 -3.60 -37.01
N ARG A 179 -38.63 -2.46 -36.42
CA ARG A 179 -39.33 -1.37 -37.12
C ARG A 179 -38.49 -0.68 -38.16
N GLN A 180 -37.20 -0.47 -37.90
CA GLN A 180 -36.25 0.07 -38.89
C GLN A 180 -36.10 -0.87 -40.08
N SER A 181 -36.09 -2.19 -39.83
CA SER A 181 -36.05 -3.19 -40.90
C SER A 181 -37.34 -3.18 -41.74
N GLU A 182 -38.50 -3.03 -41.10
CA GLU A 182 -39.80 -2.88 -41.79
C GLU A 182 -39.83 -1.61 -42.66
N ARG A 183 -39.35 -0.47 -42.13
CA ARG A 183 -39.22 0.79 -42.89
C ARG A 183 -38.33 0.61 -44.11
N ALA A 184 -37.19 -0.06 -43.96
CA ALA A 184 -36.26 -0.32 -45.06
C ALA A 184 -36.89 -1.20 -46.15
N ALA A 185 -37.74 -2.16 -45.79
CA ALA A 185 -38.48 -2.98 -46.75
C ALA A 185 -39.53 -2.16 -47.51
N LEU A 186 -40.30 -1.30 -46.83
CA LEU A 186 -41.26 -0.41 -47.49
C LEU A 186 -40.59 0.60 -48.43
N GLN A 187 -39.42 1.12 -48.05
CA GLN A 187 -38.65 2.03 -48.90
C GLN A 187 -38.31 1.37 -50.25
N ARG A 188 -37.91 0.09 -50.24
CA ARG A 188 -37.67 -0.66 -51.49
C ARG A 188 -38.95 -0.83 -52.31
N GLN A 189 -40.07 -1.13 -51.66
CA GLN A 189 -41.36 -1.23 -52.35
C GLN A 189 -41.75 0.10 -53.03
N VAL A 190 -41.55 1.24 -52.36
CA VAL A 190 -41.77 2.56 -52.96
C VAL A 190 -40.90 2.77 -54.20
N GLU A 191 -39.61 2.43 -54.13
CA GLU A 191 -38.68 2.56 -55.24
C GLU A 191 -39.08 1.67 -56.44
N GLU A 192 -39.48 0.43 -56.18
CA GLU A 192 -39.99 -0.51 -57.19
C GLU A 192 -41.27 0.02 -57.86
N THR A 193 -42.27 0.42 -57.08
CA THR A 193 -43.54 0.96 -57.63
C THR A 193 -43.32 2.28 -58.39
N LEU A 194 -42.38 3.12 -57.99
CA LEU A 194 -42.00 4.30 -58.74
C LEU A 194 -41.37 3.95 -60.11
N ALA A 195 -40.55 2.90 -60.16
CA ALA A 195 -39.99 2.40 -61.41
C ALA A 195 -41.08 1.85 -62.34
N GLU A 196 -42.07 1.12 -61.81
CA GLU A 196 -43.24 0.65 -62.55
C GLU A 196 -44.07 1.81 -63.10
N ARG A 197 -44.40 2.80 -62.25
CA ARG A 197 -45.09 4.03 -62.65
C ARG A 197 -44.36 4.74 -63.80
N SER A 198 -43.04 4.88 -63.71
CA SER A 198 -42.23 5.52 -64.76
C SER A 198 -42.31 4.77 -66.08
N THR A 199 -42.36 3.43 -66.03
CA THR A 199 -42.47 2.57 -67.21
C THR A 199 -43.87 2.63 -67.81
N ALA A 200 -44.90 2.64 -66.98
CA ALA A 200 -46.30 2.83 -67.40
C ALA A 200 -46.49 4.20 -68.08
N ASN A 201 -45.95 5.27 -67.50
CA ASN A 201 -45.98 6.62 -68.11
C ASN A 201 -45.27 6.66 -69.47
N ARG A 202 -44.12 6.00 -69.61
CA ARG A 202 -43.41 5.89 -70.90
C ARG A 202 -44.24 5.15 -71.94
N ARG A 203 -44.88 4.03 -71.56
CA ARG A 203 -45.78 3.26 -72.44
C ARG A 203 -46.98 4.08 -72.87
N ALA A 204 -47.62 4.80 -71.94
CA ALA A 204 -48.74 5.68 -72.25
C ALA A 204 -48.36 6.79 -73.22
N ALA A 205 -47.20 7.44 -73.02
CA ALA A 205 -46.69 8.46 -73.92
C ALA A 205 -46.39 7.92 -75.32
N GLN A 206 -45.77 6.74 -75.42
CA GLN A 206 -45.50 6.08 -76.70
C GLN A 206 -46.79 5.71 -77.44
N ALA A 207 -47.76 5.14 -76.72
CA ALA A 207 -49.06 4.76 -77.26
C ALA A 207 -49.86 5.98 -77.75
N ARG A 208 -49.80 7.11 -77.02
CA ARG A 208 -50.38 8.39 -77.44
C ARG A 208 -49.76 8.92 -78.74
N VAL A 209 -48.43 8.88 -78.85
CA VAL A 209 -47.73 9.30 -80.07
C VAL A 209 -48.13 8.42 -81.26
N GLU A 210 -48.23 7.11 -81.06
CA GLU A 210 -48.64 6.17 -82.11
C GLU A 210 -50.11 6.36 -82.52
N ALA A 211 -51.02 6.58 -81.56
CA ALA A 211 -52.40 6.93 -81.83
C ALA A 211 -52.50 8.24 -82.64
N GLY A 212 -51.71 9.26 -82.28
CA GLY A 212 -51.61 10.51 -83.05
C GLY A 212 -51.15 10.28 -84.49
N ARG A 213 -50.12 9.45 -84.72
CA ARG A 213 -49.65 9.10 -86.08
C ARG A 213 -50.72 8.42 -86.93
N GLN A 214 -51.54 7.55 -86.35
CA GLN A 214 -52.66 6.89 -87.05
C GLN A 214 -53.79 7.89 -87.38
N SER A 215 -54.05 8.83 -86.48
CA SER A 215 -55.05 9.89 -86.69
C SER A 215 -54.67 10.83 -87.84
N ASP A 216 -53.41 11.29 -87.87
CA ASP A 216 -52.96 12.31 -88.82
C ASP A 216 -52.70 11.76 -90.24
N GLY A 217 -52.35 10.47 -90.36
CA GLY A 217 -52.14 9.79 -91.65
C GLY A 217 -51.01 10.35 -92.53
N GLY A 218 -50.14 11.20 -91.98
CA GLY A 218 -49.11 11.94 -92.73
C GLY A 218 -47.82 11.17 -93.06
N LEU A 219 -47.64 9.95 -92.54
CA LEU A 219 -46.46 9.11 -92.77
C LEU A 219 -46.77 7.90 -93.66
N LYS A 220 -45.83 7.54 -94.55
CA LYS A 220 -45.96 6.42 -95.49
C LYS A 220 -46.25 5.11 -94.74
N GLY A 221 -47.44 4.53 -94.93
CA GLY A 221 -47.90 3.30 -94.25
C GLY A 221 -49.00 3.50 -93.19
N TYR A 222 -49.39 4.75 -92.91
CA TYR A 222 -50.48 5.11 -92.00
C TYR A 222 -51.73 5.53 -92.79
N VAL A 223 -52.90 5.03 -92.40
CA VAL A 223 -54.19 5.40 -93.01
C VAL A 223 -54.87 6.38 -92.08
N ARG A 224 -55.20 7.58 -92.59
CA ARG A 224 -55.86 8.64 -91.82
C ARG A 224 -57.22 8.13 -91.29
N GLY A 225 -57.37 8.12 -89.96
CA GLY A 225 -58.65 7.85 -89.28
C GLY A 225 -58.58 6.86 -88.13
N GLU A 226 -59.71 6.63 -87.47
CA GLU A 226 -59.85 5.77 -86.27
C GLU A 226 -59.88 4.26 -86.61
N GLY A 227 -58.90 3.80 -87.38
CA GLY A 227 -58.77 2.40 -87.77
C GLY A 227 -58.46 1.45 -86.60
N PRO A 228 -58.40 0.13 -86.84
CA PRO A 228 -58.07 -0.87 -85.81
C PRO A 228 -56.77 -0.56 -85.04
N LYS A 229 -55.72 -0.09 -85.74
CA LYS A 229 -54.43 0.28 -85.12
C LYS A 229 -54.52 1.49 -84.20
N TYR A 230 -55.33 2.49 -84.55
CA TYR A 230 -55.61 3.63 -83.68
C TYR A 230 -56.30 3.17 -82.39
N ARG A 231 -57.34 2.34 -82.51
CA ARG A 231 -58.10 1.83 -81.36
C ARG A 231 -57.25 0.96 -80.43
N GLU A 232 -56.31 0.20 -80.98
CA GLU A 232 -55.35 -0.59 -80.20
C GLU A 232 -54.36 0.32 -79.45
N ALA A 233 -53.73 1.28 -80.14
CA ALA A 233 -52.82 2.24 -79.51
C ALA A 233 -53.52 3.07 -78.43
N HIS A 234 -54.75 3.52 -78.68
CA HIS A 234 -55.53 4.25 -77.69
C HIS A 234 -55.92 3.38 -76.47
N ARG A 235 -56.24 2.09 -76.68
CA ARG A 235 -56.46 1.15 -75.58
C ARG A 235 -55.20 0.97 -74.73
N GLN A 236 -54.04 0.78 -75.37
CA GLN A 236 -52.76 0.67 -74.70
C GLN A 236 -52.41 1.94 -73.90
N GLU A 237 -52.74 3.12 -74.43
CA GLU A 237 -52.60 4.38 -73.70
C GLU A 237 -53.45 4.39 -72.43
N ILE A 238 -54.74 4.04 -72.52
CA ILE A 238 -55.66 4.01 -71.37
C ILE A 238 -55.19 2.99 -70.32
N GLU A 239 -54.82 1.78 -70.75
CA GLU A 239 -54.32 0.73 -69.84
C GLU A 239 -53.04 1.16 -69.13
N ALA A 240 -52.08 1.77 -69.87
CA ALA A 240 -50.84 2.27 -69.29
C ALA A 240 -51.07 3.48 -68.36
N ALA A 241 -52.00 4.38 -68.70
CA ALA A 241 -52.40 5.49 -67.84
C ALA A 241 -53.05 4.99 -66.54
N LYS A 242 -53.94 4.00 -66.62
CA LYS A 242 -54.56 3.37 -65.45
C LYS A 242 -53.54 2.64 -64.57
N ALA A 243 -52.56 1.95 -65.18
CA ALA A 243 -51.46 1.33 -64.44
C ALA A 243 -50.60 2.38 -63.72
N ALA A 244 -50.33 3.53 -64.34
CA ALA A 244 -49.61 4.63 -63.71
C ALA A 244 -50.40 5.28 -62.56
N GLU A 245 -51.73 5.36 -62.68
CA GLU A 245 -52.63 5.84 -61.62
C GLU A 245 -52.64 4.89 -60.42
N ILE A 246 -52.79 3.59 -60.64
CA ILE A 246 -52.72 2.55 -59.58
C ILE A 246 -51.36 2.63 -58.87
N ALA A 247 -50.26 2.63 -59.63
CA ALA A 247 -48.92 2.75 -59.04
C ALA A 247 -48.73 4.07 -58.26
N SER A 248 -49.39 5.15 -58.66
CA SER A 248 -49.37 6.42 -57.91
C SER A 248 -50.12 6.31 -56.58
N ALA A 249 -51.28 5.63 -56.58
CA ALA A 249 -52.05 5.37 -55.37
C ALA A 249 -51.28 4.45 -54.40
N ASP A 250 -50.63 3.41 -54.92
CA ASP A 250 -49.80 2.49 -54.13
C ASP A 250 -48.61 3.23 -53.48
N VAL A 251 -47.90 4.07 -54.24
CA VAL A 251 -46.81 4.90 -53.68
C VAL A 251 -47.33 5.80 -52.55
N GLN A 252 -48.49 6.42 -52.70
CA GLN A 252 -49.08 7.25 -51.64
C GLN A 252 -49.41 6.42 -50.38
N ALA A 253 -49.98 5.23 -50.57
CA ALA A 253 -50.28 4.31 -49.45
C ALA A 253 -49.02 3.86 -48.72
N TRP A 254 -47.96 3.49 -49.46
CA TRP A 254 -46.68 3.11 -48.88
C TRP A 254 -45.98 4.25 -48.16
N GLN A 255 -46.02 5.47 -48.72
CA GLN A 255 -45.48 6.66 -48.06
C GLN A 255 -46.23 6.99 -46.77
N ALA A 256 -47.56 6.89 -46.76
CA ALA A 256 -48.35 7.06 -45.54
C ALA A 256 -47.96 6.03 -44.48
N ARG A 257 -47.83 4.75 -44.85
CA ARG A 257 -47.37 3.70 -43.92
C ARG A 257 -45.95 3.95 -43.40
N MET A 258 -45.04 4.40 -44.26
CA MET A 258 -43.67 4.73 -43.87
C MET A 258 -43.64 5.90 -42.87
N SER A 259 -44.44 6.95 -43.09
CA SER A 259 -44.55 8.06 -42.13
C SER A 259 -45.09 7.63 -40.76
N ALA A 260 -46.04 6.68 -40.73
CA ALA A 260 -46.55 6.11 -39.49
C ALA A 260 -45.47 5.30 -38.74
N LEU A 261 -44.68 4.50 -39.46
CA LEU A 261 -43.53 3.78 -38.87
C LEU A 261 -42.46 4.74 -38.36
N GLU A 262 -42.19 5.84 -39.06
CA GLU A 262 -41.23 6.85 -38.60
C GLU A 262 -41.66 7.49 -37.28
N GLN A 263 -42.95 7.80 -37.13
CA GLN A 263 -43.51 8.29 -35.87
C GLN A 263 -43.41 7.25 -34.76
N GLU A 264 -43.67 5.97 -35.06
CA GLU A 264 -43.53 4.87 -34.10
C GLU A 264 -42.07 4.67 -33.66
N ILE A 265 -41.12 4.69 -34.59
CA ILE A 265 -39.68 4.62 -34.30
C ILE A 265 -39.26 5.80 -33.43
N ALA A 266 -39.70 7.03 -33.74
CA ALA A 266 -39.39 8.21 -32.94
C ALA A 266 -39.93 8.09 -31.52
N ARG A 267 -41.17 7.59 -31.35
CA ARG A 267 -41.77 7.32 -30.03
C ARG A 267 -40.98 6.28 -29.24
N LEU A 268 -40.62 5.16 -29.86
CA LEU A 268 -39.83 4.10 -29.23
C LEU A 268 -38.44 4.60 -28.85
N THR A 269 -37.81 5.42 -29.70
CA THR A 269 -36.50 6.03 -29.43
C THR A 269 -36.57 6.96 -28.22
N GLY A 270 -37.60 7.81 -28.12
CA GLY A 270 -37.81 8.64 -26.94
C GLY A 270 -38.02 7.82 -25.65
N ALA A 271 -38.77 6.72 -25.75
CA ALA A 271 -38.93 5.79 -24.61
C ALA A 271 -37.61 5.11 -24.23
N LEU A 272 -36.79 4.72 -25.20
CA LEU A 272 -35.46 4.16 -24.98
C LEU A 272 -34.55 5.15 -24.25
N ASP A 273 -34.52 6.41 -24.67
CA ASP A 273 -33.71 7.46 -24.03
C ASP A 273 -34.12 7.66 -22.56
N GLN A 274 -35.43 7.65 -22.28
CA GLN A 274 -35.95 7.70 -20.92
C GLN A 274 -35.48 6.47 -20.12
N LYS A 275 -35.60 5.25 -20.65
CA LYS A 275 -35.13 4.03 -19.97
C LYS A 275 -33.63 3.97 -19.79
N GLN A 276 -32.85 4.54 -20.71
CA GLN A 276 -31.40 4.70 -20.54
C GLN A 276 -31.05 5.68 -19.42
N SER A 277 -31.84 6.75 -19.23
CA SER A 277 -31.68 7.63 -18.07
C SER A 277 -31.97 6.92 -16.75
N GLU A 278 -33.06 6.13 -16.68
CA GLU A 278 -33.40 5.30 -15.53
C GLU A 278 -32.28 4.28 -15.22
N PHE A 279 -31.75 3.61 -16.24
CA PHE A 279 -30.63 2.67 -16.08
C PHE A 279 -29.37 3.35 -15.53
N ARG A 280 -29.03 4.55 -16.00
CA ARG A 280 -27.89 5.31 -15.48
C ARG A 280 -28.04 5.62 -13.99
N THR A 281 -29.22 6.07 -13.57
CA THR A 281 -29.52 6.30 -12.15
C THR A 281 -29.40 5.02 -11.34
N PHE A 282 -29.99 3.91 -11.81
CA PHE A 282 -29.89 2.61 -11.17
C PHE A 282 -28.43 2.14 -11.01
N VAL A 283 -27.60 2.32 -12.03
CA VAL A 283 -26.17 1.95 -11.98
C VAL A 283 -25.44 2.75 -10.89
N LEU A 284 -25.69 4.06 -10.81
CA LEU A 284 -25.09 4.93 -9.79
C LEU A 284 -25.51 4.53 -8.37
N GLU A 285 -26.80 4.28 -8.16
CA GLU A 285 -27.33 3.83 -6.87
C GLU A 285 -26.76 2.46 -6.47
N THR A 286 -26.69 1.54 -7.43
CA THR A 286 -26.12 0.20 -7.23
C THR A 286 -24.62 0.29 -6.86
N ASP A 287 -23.86 1.17 -7.51
CA ASP A 287 -22.45 1.38 -7.19
C ASP A 287 -22.25 2.06 -5.82
N ALA A 288 -23.15 2.95 -5.42
CA ALA A 288 -23.16 3.50 -4.07
C ALA A 288 -23.46 2.43 -3.02
N GLN A 289 -24.47 1.58 -3.25
CA GLN A 289 -24.81 0.45 -2.37
C GLN A 289 -23.66 -0.54 -2.24
N LYS A 290 -22.95 -0.85 -3.34
CA LYS A 290 -21.78 -1.74 -3.32
C LYS A 290 -20.71 -1.29 -2.32
N ARG A 291 -20.49 0.02 -2.20
CA ARG A 291 -19.49 0.58 -1.26
C ARG A 291 -19.94 0.52 0.20
N LEU A 292 -21.25 0.42 0.44
CA LEU A 292 -21.85 0.33 1.78
C LEU A 292 -22.13 -1.11 2.20
N ASP A 293 -21.99 -2.09 1.30
CA ASP A 293 -22.20 -3.51 1.60
C ASP A 293 -21.14 -3.98 2.61
N THR A 294 -21.59 -4.58 3.72
CA THR A 294 -20.73 -5.08 4.80
C THR A 294 -19.83 -6.24 4.36
N ARG A 295 -20.17 -6.92 3.27
CA ARG A 295 -19.37 -7.98 2.65
C ARG A 295 -18.19 -7.43 1.85
N TRP A 296 -18.19 -6.13 1.52
CA TRP A 296 -17.10 -5.51 0.79
C TRP A 296 -15.84 -5.46 1.64
N ALA A 297 -14.77 -6.10 1.19
CA ALA A 297 -13.48 -6.03 1.87
C ALA A 297 -12.85 -4.65 1.64
N PRO A 298 -12.71 -3.80 2.68
CA PRO A 298 -12.13 -2.48 2.53
C PRO A 298 -10.61 -2.57 2.29
N GLU A 299 -10.04 -1.48 1.78
CA GLU A 299 -8.58 -1.34 1.76
C GLU A 299 -8.08 -1.16 3.19
N ARG A 300 -7.45 -2.20 3.72
CA ARG A 300 -6.93 -2.21 5.08
C ARG A 300 -5.43 -2.44 5.05
N ASN A 301 -4.69 -1.42 5.48
CA ASN A 301 -3.23 -1.41 5.45
C ASN A 301 -2.62 -1.45 6.85
N ASP A 302 -3.18 -2.29 7.73
CA ASP A 302 -2.76 -2.38 9.13
C ASP A 302 -1.43 -3.14 9.27
N PRO A 303 -0.61 -2.85 10.30
CA PRO A 303 0.66 -3.54 10.54
C PRO A 303 0.51 -5.06 10.63
N LEU A 304 -0.56 -5.54 11.27
CA LEU A 304 -0.85 -6.96 11.40
C LEU A 304 -1.09 -7.61 10.03
N MET A 305 -1.84 -6.96 9.15
CA MET A 305 -2.10 -7.46 7.79
C MET A 305 -0.82 -7.52 6.97
N ARG A 306 0.06 -6.52 7.08
CA ARG A 306 1.37 -6.54 6.42
C ARG A 306 2.26 -7.66 6.93
N ILE A 307 2.24 -7.95 8.24
CA ILE A 307 3.00 -9.08 8.82
C ILE A 307 2.45 -10.42 8.32
N MET A 308 1.12 -10.58 8.28
CA MET A 308 0.50 -11.80 7.73
C MET A 308 0.84 -11.98 6.25
N ALA A 309 0.72 -10.92 5.45
CA ALA A 309 1.11 -10.97 4.03
C ALA A 309 2.60 -11.26 3.85
N LEU A 310 3.48 -10.75 4.71
CA LEU A 310 4.90 -11.12 4.69
C LEU A 310 5.12 -12.60 5.01
N GLN A 311 4.36 -13.18 5.94
CA GLN A 311 4.38 -14.62 6.21
C GLN A 311 3.92 -15.43 5.00
N ASP A 312 2.88 -14.97 4.30
CA ASP A 312 2.41 -15.59 3.06
C ASP A 312 3.49 -15.56 1.98
N VAL A 313 4.20 -14.44 1.82
CA VAL A 313 5.36 -14.33 0.91
C VAL A 313 6.46 -15.33 1.27
N PHE A 314 6.71 -15.58 2.56
CA PHE A 314 7.68 -16.60 2.98
C PHE A 314 7.20 -18.04 2.76
N ASN A 315 5.89 -18.25 2.73
CA ASN A 315 5.28 -19.55 2.47
C ASN A 315 4.99 -19.79 0.98
N ASP A 316 5.25 -18.82 0.11
CA ASP A 316 5.07 -18.92 -1.33
C ASP A 316 5.91 -20.08 -1.91
N PRO A 317 5.32 -21.00 -2.70
CA PRO A 317 6.04 -22.17 -3.23
C PRO A 317 7.14 -21.81 -4.24
N THR A 318 7.02 -20.66 -4.91
CA THR A 318 7.93 -20.21 -5.97
C THR A 318 9.10 -19.43 -5.38
N TYR A 319 8.82 -18.46 -4.50
CA TYR A 319 9.83 -17.51 -4.01
C TYR A 319 10.13 -17.66 -2.51
N GLY A 320 9.32 -18.39 -1.75
CA GLY A 320 9.40 -18.45 -0.29
C GLY A 320 10.74 -18.99 0.24
N LYS A 321 11.38 -19.93 -0.47
CA LYS A 321 12.71 -20.43 -0.10
C LYS A 321 13.77 -19.32 -0.17
N THR A 322 13.80 -18.55 -1.25
CA THR A 322 14.72 -17.42 -1.44
C THR A 322 14.40 -16.30 -0.46
N ALA A 323 13.12 -16.01 -0.25
CA ALA A 323 12.69 -14.99 0.70
C ALA A 323 13.10 -15.32 2.15
N ASN A 324 13.00 -16.60 2.55
CA ASN A 324 13.49 -17.08 3.84
C ASN A 324 15.02 -17.02 3.97
N GLN A 325 15.77 -17.32 2.91
CA GLN A 325 17.23 -17.13 2.91
C GLN A 325 17.60 -15.66 3.10
N PHE A 326 16.90 -14.76 2.41
CA PHE A 326 17.11 -13.33 2.56
C PHE A 326 16.75 -12.83 3.96
N ARG A 327 15.67 -13.36 4.57
CA ARG A 327 15.33 -13.11 5.98
C ARG A 327 16.48 -13.50 6.90
N TRP A 328 17.01 -14.71 6.77
CA TRP A 328 18.14 -15.16 7.58
C TRP A 328 19.38 -14.30 7.38
N LEU A 329 19.71 -13.96 6.13
CA LEU A 329 20.85 -13.09 5.80
C LEU A 329 20.68 -11.71 6.43
N THR A 330 19.47 -11.14 6.41
CA THR A 330 19.16 -9.85 7.04
C THR A 330 19.31 -9.91 8.56
N VAL A 331 18.74 -10.94 9.21
CA VAL A 331 18.85 -11.14 10.66
C VAL A 331 20.31 -11.30 11.06
N VAL A 332 21.07 -12.18 10.38
CA VAL A 332 22.49 -12.42 10.69
C VAL A 332 23.32 -11.15 10.47
N SER A 333 23.08 -10.40 9.39
CA SER A 333 23.80 -9.15 9.11
C SER A 333 23.55 -8.11 10.20
N LEU A 334 22.29 -7.93 10.61
CA LEU A 334 21.94 -7.01 11.70
C LEU A 334 22.49 -7.49 13.05
N LEU A 335 22.46 -8.79 13.32
CA LEU A 335 23.04 -9.36 14.52
C LEU A 335 24.56 -9.14 14.60
N VAL A 336 25.27 -9.28 13.48
CA VAL A 336 26.72 -8.99 13.40
C VAL A 336 26.99 -7.51 13.66
N LEU A 337 26.16 -6.59 13.16
CA LEU A 337 26.30 -5.16 13.43
C LEU A 337 26.03 -4.84 14.92
N GLU A 338 24.96 -5.39 15.49
CA GLU A 338 24.58 -5.22 16.90
C GLU A 338 25.61 -5.81 17.88
N LEU A 339 26.23 -6.95 17.52
CA LEU A 339 27.26 -7.61 18.31
C LEU A 339 28.68 -7.11 17.98
N GLY A 340 28.87 -6.38 16.89
CA GLY A 340 30.19 -5.96 16.42
C GLY A 340 30.98 -5.22 17.49
N PHE A 341 30.32 -4.29 18.20
CA PHE A 341 30.95 -3.59 19.31
C PHE A 341 31.36 -4.52 20.45
N LEU A 342 30.49 -5.46 20.82
CA LEU A 342 30.77 -6.44 21.86
C LEU A 342 31.95 -7.34 21.47
N ILE A 343 31.97 -7.84 20.22
CA ILE A 343 33.03 -8.70 19.70
C ILE A 343 34.36 -7.95 19.72
N ILE A 344 34.39 -6.70 19.25
CA ILE A 344 35.59 -5.85 19.29
C ILE A 344 36.10 -5.70 20.72
N LYS A 345 35.19 -5.43 21.67
CA LYS A 345 35.57 -5.23 23.07
C LYS A 345 36.02 -6.52 23.76
N ILE A 346 35.39 -7.66 23.49
CA ILE A 346 35.75 -8.93 24.13
C ILE A 346 37.04 -9.52 23.55
N ALA A 347 37.19 -9.49 22.22
CA ALA A 347 38.27 -10.18 21.53
C ALA A 347 39.48 -9.29 21.23
N PHE A 348 39.30 -7.97 21.14
CA PHE A 348 40.32 -7.05 20.65
C PHE A 348 40.56 -5.84 21.57
N SER A 349 40.00 -5.81 22.79
CA SER A 349 40.28 -4.72 23.73
C SER A 349 41.76 -4.71 24.12
N PRO A 350 42.50 -3.64 23.80
CA PRO A 350 43.89 -3.53 24.18
C PRO A 350 44.03 -3.21 25.67
N PRO A 351 45.16 -3.56 26.31
CA PRO A 351 45.46 -3.09 27.65
C PRO A 351 45.50 -1.56 27.66
N SER A 352 44.71 -0.95 28.54
CA SER A 352 44.46 0.49 28.58
C SER A 352 44.95 1.09 29.89
N VAL A 353 45.84 2.08 29.81
CA VAL A 353 46.35 2.79 30.99
C VAL A 353 45.25 3.64 31.60
N TYR A 354 44.37 4.20 30.76
CA TYR A 354 43.16 4.88 31.16
C TYR A 354 42.30 4.02 32.11
N THR A 355 42.01 2.76 31.75
CA THR A 355 41.16 1.87 32.56
C THR A 355 41.79 1.58 33.92
N VAL A 356 43.11 1.39 33.99
CA VAL A 356 43.83 1.18 35.26
C VAL A 356 43.71 2.40 36.16
N ARG A 357 43.91 3.60 35.61
CA ARG A 357 43.79 4.86 36.36
C ARG A 357 42.36 5.11 36.82
N LEU A 358 41.37 4.79 36.00
CA LEU A 358 39.96 4.87 36.36
C LEU A 358 39.65 3.97 37.56
N ILE A 359 40.03 2.69 37.50
CA ILE A 359 39.84 1.73 38.60
C ILE A 359 40.58 2.16 39.87
N ALA A 360 41.81 2.66 39.74
CA ALA A 360 42.58 3.15 40.89
C ALA A 360 41.89 4.36 41.55
N ARG A 361 41.43 5.32 40.74
CA ARG A 361 40.71 6.50 41.21
C ARG A 361 39.40 6.14 41.90
N THR A 362 38.60 5.27 41.29
CA THR A 362 37.31 4.84 41.88
C THR A 362 37.49 4.07 43.18
N LYS A 363 38.50 3.18 43.27
CA LYS A 363 38.85 2.49 44.52
C LYS A 363 39.29 3.46 45.61
N TYR A 364 40.11 4.45 45.27
CA TYR A 364 40.56 5.47 46.20
C TYR A 364 39.39 6.32 46.73
N GLU A 365 38.55 6.83 45.82
CA GLU A 365 37.36 7.63 46.18
C GLU A 365 36.36 6.82 47.02
N ALA A 366 36.14 5.54 46.71
CA ALA A 366 35.30 4.66 47.51
C ALA A 366 35.84 4.48 48.94
N ALA A 367 37.15 4.28 49.09
CA ALA A 367 37.79 4.14 50.40
C ALA A 367 37.71 5.44 51.23
N THR A 368 37.88 6.61 50.59
CA THR A 368 37.73 7.90 51.27
C THR A 368 36.31 8.13 51.75
N VAL A 369 35.31 7.87 50.91
CA VAL A 369 33.89 8.02 51.27
C VAL A 369 33.51 7.04 52.39
N GLN A 370 34.00 5.80 52.35
CA GLN A 370 33.77 4.83 53.41
C GLN A 370 34.38 5.28 54.76
N ALA A 371 35.58 5.86 54.74
CA ALA A 371 36.21 6.40 55.94
C ALA A 371 35.45 7.61 56.49
N GLU A 372 34.96 8.51 55.63
CA GLU A 372 34.10 9.64 56.03
C GLU A 372 32.78 9.16 56.64
N TYR A 373 32.13 8.19 56.01
CA TYR A 373 30.90 7.59 56.53
C TYR A 373 31.11 6.95 57.91
N ALA A 374 32.20 6.20 58.10
CA ALA A 374 32.55 5.62 59.39
C ALA A 374 32.74 6.70 60.47
N ARG A 375 33.44 7.81 60.16
CA ARG A 375 33.59 8.95 61.08
C ARG A 375 32.26 9.61 61.43
N GLN A 376 31.36 9.78 60.45
CA GLN A 376 30.02 10.34 60.68
C GLN A 376 29.18 9.43 61.57
N LEU A 377 29.24 8.11 61.35
CA LEU A 377 28.56 7.11 62.17
C LEU A 377 29.05 7.14 63.63
N GLU A 378 30.37 7.21 63.84
CA GLU A 378 30.96 7.36 65.18
C GLU A 378 30.54 8.67 65.86
N ALA A 379 30.46 9.78 65.13
CA ALA A 379 29.99 11.05 65.65
C ALA A 379 28.51 10.99 66.09
N LEU A 380 27.67 10.27 65.34
CA LEU A 380 26.27 10.02 65.70
C LEU A 380 26.13 9.14 66.94
N TYR A 381 26.96 8.08 67.06
CA TYR A 381 26.96 7.24 68.27
C TYR A 381 27.42 8.01 69.53
N ARG A 382 28.32 8.99 69.37
CA ARG A 382 28.74 9.85 70.49
C ARG A 382 27.69 10.91 70.86
N SER A 383 26.86 11.35 69.91
CA SER A 383 25.85 12.39 70.13
C SER A 383 24.48 11.85 70.54
N GLN A 384 24.22 10.54 70.37
CA GLN A 384 23.06 9.91 70.98
C GLN A 384 23.20 9.95 72.51
N PRO A 385 22.32 10.65 73.24
CA PRO A 385 22.32 10.57 74.69
C PRO A 385 22.08 9.11 75.05
N ARG A 386 22.90 8.56 75.94
CA ARG A 386 22.64 7.27 76.58
C ARG A 386 21.29 7.38 77.30
N GLY A 387 20.20 7.12 76.58
CA GLY A 387 18.88 6.98 77.15
C GLY A 387 19.00 5.88 78.18
N GLY A 388 18.87 6.26 79.45
CA GLY A 388 18.95 5.34 80.56
C GLY A 388 17.94 4.23 80.34
N LEU A 389 18.42 3.06 79.91
CA LEU A 389 17.77 1.80 80.17
C LEU A 389 17.82 1.63 81.69
N ARG A 390 16.82 2.21 82.36
CA ARG A 390 16.48 1.91 83.73
C ARG A 390 16.12 0.43 83.75
N VAL A 391 17.08 -0.41 84.13
CA VAL A 391 16.83 -1.79 84.52
C VAL A 391 15.88 -1.71 85.72
N VAL A 392 14.59 -1.92 85.47
CA VAL A 392 13.61 -2.10 86.54
C VAL A 392 13.92 -3.48 87.14
N GLY A 393 14.52 -3.46 88.33
CA GLY A 393 14.84 -4.66 89.09
C GLY A 393 13.58 -5.51 89.29
N GLY A 394 13.54 -6.66 88.62
CA GLY A 394 12.65 -7.75 88.94
C GLY A 394 13.09 -8.34 90.27
N ARG A 395 12.27 -8.09 91.29
CA ARG A 395 12.29 -8.64 92.64
C ARG A 395 12.61 -10.15 92.64
N GLN A 396 13.75 -10.51 93.23
CA GLN A 396 14.00 -11.85 93.75
C GLN A 396 13.17 -11.98 95.03
N ASP A 397 12.10 -12.79 94.98
CA ASP A 397 11.50 -13.29 96.21
C ASP A 397 12.27 -14.55 96.63
N ASP A 398 12.92 -14.43 97.78
CA ASP A 398 13.58 -15.48 98.52
C ASP A 398 12.57 -16.54 99.01
N GLY A 399 12.72 -17.76 98.51
CA GLY A 399 12.11 -18.97 99.09
C GLY A 399 13.22 -19.84 99.68
N GLY A 400 13.41 -19.74 101.00
CA GLY A 400 14.53 -20.35 101.70
C GLY A 400 14.39 -21.83 102.09
N ALA A 401 15.57 -22.34 102.45
CA ALA A 401 15.87 -23.28 103.53
C ALA A 401 15.54 -24.78 103.41
N LYS A 402 16.65 -25.54 103.61
CA LYS A 402 16.86 -26.93 104.04
C LYS A 402 17.11 -27.97 102.96
#